data_AF-A0A1M6JSM8-F1
#
_entry.id   AF-A0A1M6JSM8-F1
#
_cell.length_a   1.000
_cell.length_b   1.000
_cell.length_c   1.000
_cell.angle_alpha   90.00
_cell.angle_beta   90.00
_cell.angle_gamma   90.00
#
_symmetry.space_group_name_H-M   'P 1'
#
loop_
_entity.id
_entity.type
_entity.pdbx_description
1 polymer ?
#
loop_
_entity_poly.entity_id
_entity_poly.type
_entity_poly.pdbx_seq_one_letter_code
_entity_poly.pdbx_strand_id
1 'polypeptide(L)'
;MTSPQIPKRRALIGAILAACLACILPNSSPADPSLNLTRSETSASLPKIQPTWKTPSDQNMVFYLQRSMNRNTVVYTTQYDPKGALKKVPIKAYWRRYAEQGQTRALKWIERKFAYGVKSRQNQNDKIWAVRFAALSNLPLELRHTGPNSAALWARINNRDYRLIYGYLDLDESGLITRVVQLRLVTFDPTLNKYVTHLISVSDGDIRE
;
A
#
# COMPACT_ATOMS: atom_id res chain seq x y z
N MET A 1 7.85 67.39 -42.80
CA MET A 1 9.09 67.48 -43.62
C MET A 1 10.21 67.72 -42.62
N THR A 2 11.20 66.87 -42.39
CA THR A 2 11.88 65.86 -43.20
C THR A 2 12.65 64.97 -42.21
N SER A 3 12.56 63.65 -42.40
CA SER A 3 13.48 62.71 -41.77
C SER A 3 14.76 62.62 -42.62
N PRO A 4 15.94 62.49 -42.02
CA PRO A 4 16.96 61.61 -42.58
C PRO A 4 17.61 60.76 -41.46
N GLN A 5 17.46 59.44 -41.51
CA GLN A 5 18.38 58.45 -42.09
C GLN A 5 19.78 58.37 -41.45
N ILE A 6 20.08 57.14 -41.03
CA ILE A 6 21.18 56.63 -40.20
C ILE A 6 22.48 56.49 -41.02
N PRO A 7 23.67 56.53 -40.36
CA PRO A 7 24.77 55.68 -40.77
C PRO A 7 25.13 54.64 -39.70
N LYS A 8 25.26 53.39 -40.15
CA LYS A 8 25.74 52.23 -39.38
C LYS A 8 27.25 52.35 -39.13
N ARG A 9 27.70 52.13 -37.89
CA ARG A 9 29.08 51.66 -37.62
C ARG A 9 29.06 50.51 -36.61
N ARG A 10 29.89 49.52 -36.91
CA ARG A 10 30.03 48.22 -36.26
C ARG A 10 30.98 48.30 -35.05
N ALA A 11 30.78 47.33 -34.15
CA ALA A 11 31.72 46.73 -33.20
C ALA A 11 32.09 47.51 -31.93
N LEU A 12 31.66 46.99 -30.77
CA LEU A 12 32.57 46.17 -29.96
C LEU A 12 31.77 45.18 -29.10
N ILE A 13 32.29 43.96 -29.05
CA ILE A 13 31.80 42.80 -28.33
C ILE A 13 32.11 43.01 -26.84
N GLY A 14 31.08 42.96 -26.00
CA GLY A 14 31.20 42.85 -24.54
C GLY A 14 30.29 41.73 -24.07
N ALA A 15 30.72 40.48 -24.26
CA ALA A 15 30.03 39.32 -23.71
C ALA A 15 30.22 39.29 -22.19
N ILE A 16 29.24 39.83 -21.45
CA ILE A 16 29.12 39.54 -20.02
C ILE A 16 28.55 38.12 -19.93
N LEU A 17 29.43 37.16 -19.67
CA LEU A 17 29.07 35.83 -19.24
C LEU A 17 28.39 35.95 -17.87
N ALA A 18 27.08 36.15 -17.86
CA ALA A 18 26.27 35.84 -16.70
C ALA A 18 26.27 34.32 -16.57
N ALA A 19 27.23 33.79 -15.81
CA ALA A 19 27.19 32.43 -15.32
C ALA A 19 25.98 32.31 -14.38
N CYS A 20 24.80 32.05 -14.97
CA CYS A 20 23.67 31.50 -14.25
C CYS A 20 24.11 30.14 -13.72
N LEU A 21 24.60 30.15 -12.48
CA LEU A 21 24.74 28.97 -11.65
C LEU A 21 23.32 28.42 -11.47
N ALA A 22 22.88 27.57 -12.40
CA ALA A 22 21.71 26.74 -12.19
C ALA A 22 22.06 25.83 -11.02
N CYS A 23 21.67 26.24 -9.82
CA CYS A 23 21.58 25.34 -8.68
C CYS A 23 20.60 24.25 -9.09
N ILE A 24 21.12 23.15 -9.63
CA ILE A 24 20.41 21.87 -9.72
C ILE A 24 20.25 21.43 -8.28
N LEU A 25 19.23 21.97 -7.60
CA LEU A 25 18.74 21.37 -6.39
C LEU A 25 18.25 19.98 -6.80
N PRO A 26 18.75 18.89 -6.20
CA PRO A 26 18.10 17.62 -6.38
C PRO A 26 16.67 17.80 -5.87
N ASN A 27 15.70 17.71 -6.79
CA ASN A 27 14.31 17.49 -6.43
C ASN A 27 14.28 16.16 -5.68
N SER A 28 14.49 16.20 -4.37
CA SER A 28 14.15 15.10 -3.47
C SER A 28 12.65 15.12 -3.36
N SER A 29 11.99 14.51 -4.36
CA SER A 29 10.65 13.99 -4.13
C SER A 29 10.74 13.08 -2.89
N PRO A 30 9.84 13.20 -1.90
CA PRO A 30 9.80 12.22 -0.82
C PRO A 30 9.67 10.85 -1.48
N ALA A 31 10.67 9.99 -1.27
CA ALA A 31 10.69 8.67 -1.87
C ALA A 31 9.45 7.91 -1.37
N ASP A 32 8.66 7.36 -2.29
CA ASP A 32 7.61 6.43 -1.90
C ASP A 32 8.27 5.25 -1.18
N PRO A 33 7.73 4.78 -0.04
CA PRO A 33 8.36 3.71 0.74
C PRO A 33 8.56 2.47 -0.13
N SER A 34 9.82 2.10 -0.38
CA SER A 34 10.11 0.93 -1.23
C SER A 34 9.92 -0.37 -0.43
N LEU A 35 9.23 -1.33 -1.06
CA LEU A 35 9.00 -2.65 -0.50
C LEU A 35 10.05 -3.61 -1.07
N ASN A 36 10.97 -4.06 -0.24
CA ASN A 36 12.01 -5.00 -0.67
C ASN A 36 11.73 -6.38 -0.10
N LEU A 37 11.31 -7.31 -0.97
CA LEU A 37 11.12 -8.70 -0.60
C LEU A 37 12.48 -9.29 -0.19
N THR A 38 12.63 -9.56 1.10
CA THR A 38 13.89 -10.02 1.68
C THR A 38 13.96 -11.54 1.72
N ARG A 39 12.85 -12.19 2.11
CA ARG A 39 12.79 -13.65 2.27
C ARG A 39 11.36 -14.16 2.12
N SER A 40 11.21 -15.42 1.73
CA SER A 40 9.92 -16.13 1.72
C SER A 40 10.07 -17.50 2.34
N GLU A 41 9.17 -17.85 3.26
CA GLU A 41 9.20 -19.12 3.99
C GLU A 41 7.89 -19.88 3.78
N THR A 42 7.97 -21.16 3.40
CA THR A 42 6.78 -21.98 3.16
C THR A 42 6.40 -22.79 4.39
N SER A 43 5.10 -22.98 4.62
CA SER A 43 4.56 -23.80 5.70
C SER A 43 3.38 -24.64 5.20
N ALA A 44 3.20 -25.84 5.79
CA ALA A 44 2.05 -26.71 5.52
C ALA A 44 0.77 -26.23 6.21
N SER A 45 0.91 -25.52 7.34
CA SER A 45 -0.21 -24.97 8.12
C SER A 45 -0.14 -23.44 8.17
N LEU A 46 -1.28 -22.79 8.41
CA LEU A 46 -1.38 -21.33 8.45
C LEU A 46 -0.51 -20.79 9.59
N PRO A 47 0.58 -20.03 9.31
CA PRO A 47 1.42 -19.48 10.35
C PRO A 47 0.63 -18.49 11.21
N LYS A 48 0.80 -18.57 12.53
CA LYS A 48 0.25 -17.59 13.48
C LYS A 48 1.39 -16.80 14.08
N ILE A 49 1.62 -15.59 13.56
CA ILE A 49 2.70 -14.72 14.00
C ILE A 49 2.54 -14.28 15.47
N GLN A 50 1.31 -13.99 15.89
CA GLN A 50 0.95 -13.74 17.29
C GLN A 50 -0.14 -14.73 17.74
N PRO A 51 0.22 -15.91 18.26
CA PRO A 51 -0.73 -16.98 18.53
C PRO A 51 -1.70 -16.66 19.68
N THR A 52 -1.36 -15.72 20.57
CA THR A 52 -2.21 -15.27 21.68
C THR A 52 -3.28 -14.27 21.24
N TRP A 53 -3.21 -13.74 20.02
CA TRP A 53 -4.13 -12.71 19.54
C TRP A 53 -5.30 -13.33 18.80
N LYS A 54 -6.47 -12.69 18.94
CA LYS A 54 -7.68 -13.13 18.25
C LYS A 54 -7.56 -12.90 16.74
N THR A 55 -7.77 -13.96 15.97
CA THR A 55 -7.93 -13.89 14.52
C THR A 55 -9.34 -13.39 14.20
N PRO A 56 -9.51 -12.33 13.39
CA PRO A 56 -10.83 -11.90 12.94
C PRO A 56 -11.48 -12.95 12.03
N SER A 57 -12.81 -12.99 12.03
CA SER A 57 -13.63 -13.90 11.24
C SER A 57 -14.83 -13.17 10.64
N ASP A 58 -14.60 -11.91 10.25
CA ASP A 58 -15.63 -11.03 9.71
C ASP A 58 -16.20 -11.57 8.40
N GLN A 59 -17.50 -11.36 8.19
CA GLN A 59 -18.16 -11.76 6.94
C GLN A 59 -17.52 -11.04 5.75
N ASN A 60 -17.32 -11.76 4.65
CA ASN A 60 -16.70 -11.27 3.43
C ASN A 60 -15.28 -10.70 3.63
N MET A 61 -14.58 -11.10 4.69
CA MET A 61 -13.20 -10.71 4.93
C MET A 61 -12.27 -11.33 3.89
N VAL A 62 -11.46 -10.49 3.26
CA VAL A 62 -10.45 -10.92 2.27
C VAL A 62 -9.02 -10.70 2.76
N PHE A 63 -8.83 -9.88 3.79
CA PHE A 63 -7.53 -9.59 4.37
C PHE A 63 -7.69 -8.96 5.75
N TYR A 64 -6.70 -9.12 6.62
CA TYR A 64 -6.58 -8.33 7.84
C TYR A 64 -5.12 -7.99 8.14
N LEU A 65 -4.91 -6.95 8.94
CA LEU A 65 -3.60 -6.45 9.31
C LEU A 65 -3.51 -6.29 10.83
N GLN A 66 -2.49 -6.92 11.41
CA GLN A 66 -2.09 -6.76 12.80
C GLN A 66 -0.74 -6.05 12.87
N ARG A 67 -0.36 -5.55 14.05
CA ARG A 67 0.90 -4.84 14.28
C ARG A 67 1.41 -5.10 15.70
N SER A 68 2.72 -5.08 15.92
CA SER A 68 3.33 -5.38 17.23
C SER A 68 2.82 -4.56 18.41
N MET A 69 2.53 -3.28 18.20
CA MET A 69 2.14 -2.34 19.25
C MET A 69 0.89 -2.75 20.05
N ASN A 70 -0.14 -3.27 19.40
CA ASN A 70 -1.35 -3.70 20.11
C ASN A 70 -2.19 -4.68 19.31
N ARG A 71 -3.05 -5.41 20.04
CA ARG A 71 -3.93 -6.44 19.49
C ARG A 71 -5.07 -5.92 18.60
N ASN A 72 -5.22 -4.61 18.38
CA ASN A 72 -6.24 -4.10 17.45
C ASN A 72 -5.90 -4.50 16.02
N THR A 73 -6.93 -4.89 15.27
CA THR A 73 -6.76 -5.44 13.92
C THR A 73 -7.49 -4.58 12.91
N VAL A 74 -6.85 -4.21 11.80
CA VAL A 74 -7.57 -3.66 10.65
C VAL A 74 -8.13 -4.82 9.84
N VAL A 75 -9.41 -4.78 9.54
CA VAL A 75 -10.10 -5.80 8.73
C VAL A 75 -10.54 -5.19 7.42
N TYR A 76 -10.30 -5.91 6.32
CA TYR A 76 -10.72 -5.56 4.97
C TYR A 76 -11.77 -6.56 4.49
N THR A 77 -12.96 -6.05 4.19
CA THR A 77 -14.11 -6.83 3.73
C THR A 77 -14.54 -6.41 2.34
N THR A 78 -15.12 -7.34 1.58
CA THR A 78 -15.71 -7.07 0.28
C THR A 78 -17.18 -6.66 0.39
N GLN A 79 -17.61 -5.81 -0.54
CA GLN A 79 -18.96 -5.28 -0.64
C GLN A 79 -19.61 -5.76 -1.94
N TYR A 80 -20.75 -6.42 -1.80
CA TYR A 80 -21.52 -6.96 -2.92
C TYR A 80 -22.88 -6.28 -3.06
N ASP A 81 -23.39 -6.21 -4.28
CA ASP A 81 -24.79 -5.86 -4.57
C ASP A 81 -25.73 -7.04 -4.25
N PRO A 82 -27.06 -6.87 -4.32
CA PRO A 82 -28.01 -7.96 -4.04
C PRO A 82 -27.89 -9.17 -4.99
N LYS A 83 -27.24 -9.02 -6.15
CA LYS A 83 -26.99 -10.09 -7.12
C LYS A 83 -25.66 -10.82 -6.85
N GLY A 84 -24.93 -10.40 -5.82
CA GLY A 84 -23.65 -10.95 -5.44
C GLY A 84 -22.49 -10.45 -6.30
N ALA A 85 -22.67 -9.41 -7.12
CA ALA A 85 -21.59 -8.77 -7.85
C ALA A 85 -20.88 -7.73 -6.99
N LEU A 86 -19.59 -7.48 -7.24
CA LEU A 86 -18.82 -6.49 -6.49
C LEU A 86 -19.33 -5.06 -6.76
N LYS A 87 -19.51 -4.28 -5.69
CA LYS A 87 -19.88 -2.86 -5.80
C LYS A 87 -18.74 -2.05 -6.43
N LYS A 88 -19.06 -0.85 -6.93
CA LYS A 88 -18.08 0.14 -7.46
C LYS A 88 -16.93 0.43 -6.49
N VAL A 89 -17.21 0.47 -5.19
CA VAL A 89 -16.21 0.52 -4.12
C VAL A 89 -16.20 -0.84 -3.43
N PRO A 90 -15.48 -1.84 -3.99
CA PRO A 90 -15.63 -3.23 -3.60
C PRO A 90 -15.02 -3.58 -2.25
N ILE A 91 -14.10 -2.77 -1.69
CA ILE A 91 -13.43 -3.08 -0.42
C ILE A 91 -13.70 -1.98 0.60
N LYS A 92 -14.00 -2.38 1.83
CA LYS A 92 -14.12 -1.52 3.00
C LYS A 92 -13.13 -1.98 4.09
N ALA A 93 -12.46 -1.01 4.71
CA ALA A 93 -11.55 -1.23 5.82
C ALA A 93 -12.09 -0.60 7.12
N TYR A 94 -11.86 -1.27 8.26
CA TYR A 94 -12.22 -0.78 9.59
C TYR A 94 -11.39 -1.46 10.69
N TRP A 95 -11.38 -0.88 11.88
CA TRP A 95 -10.77 -1.46 13.07
C TRP A 95 -11.71 -2.47 13.74
N ARG A 96 -11.15 -3.61 14.15
CA ARG A 96 -11.65 -4.44 15.25
C ARG A 96 -10.82 -4.11 16.50
N ARG A 97 -11.46 -3.53 17.51
CA ARG A 97 -10.82 -3.04 18.74
C ARG A 97 -10.60 -4.15 19.75
N TYR A 98 -9.80 -5.17 19.40
CA TYR A 98 -9.56 -6.28 20.32
C TYR A 98 -8.82 -5.86 21.58
N ALA A 99 -8.10 -4.72 21.61
CA ALA A 99 -7.56 -4.15 22.85
C ALA A 99 -8.66 -3.90 23.89
N GLU A 100 -9.88 -3.65 23.44
CA GLU A 100 -11.07 -3.36 24.23
C GLU A 100 -12.02 -4.58 24.20
N GLN A 101 -13.24 -4.43 23.67
CA GLN A 101 -14.27 -5.48 23.61
C GLN A 101 -14.42 -6.11 22.22
N GLY A 102 -13.54 -5.78 21.27
CA GLY A 102 -13.59 -6.31 19.89
C GLY A 102 -14.62 -5.62 18.98
N GLN A 103 -15.14 -4.47 19.42
CA GLN A 103 -16.10 -3.69 18.66
C GLN A 103 -15.49 -3.14 17.36
N THR A 104 -16.36 -2.88 16.38
CA THR A 104 -15.97 -2.30 15.10
C THR A 104 -15.88 -0.78 15.19
N ARG A 105 -14.80 -0.20 14.66
CA ARG A 105 -14.62 1.26 14.56
C ARG A 105 -14.19 1.65 13.14
N ALA A 106 -14.84 2.64 12.56
CA ALA A 106 -14.43 3.17 11.26
C ALA A 106 -13.02 3.78 11.33
N LEU A 107 -12.27 3.67 10.23
CA LEU A 107 -11.00 4.37 10.09
C LEU A 107 -11.22 5.89 10.10
N LYS A 108 -10.41 6.62 10.86
CA LYS A 108 -10.38 8.09 10.79
C LYS A 108 -9.93 8.53 9.39
N TRP A 109 -10.21 9.79 9.03
CA TRP A 109 -9.86 10.30 7.70
C TRP A 109 -8.36 10.20 7.41
N ILE A 110 -7.51 10.57 8.38
CA ILE A 110 -6.04 10.48 8.27
C ILE A 110 -5.59 9.02 8.08
N GLU A 111 -6.06 8.11 8.92
CA GLU A 111 -5.74 6.68 8.84
C GLU A 111 -6.11 6.09 7.47
N ARG A 112 -7.28 6.46 6.94
CA ARG A 112 -7.74 6.04 5.62
C ARG A 112 -6.94 6.65 4.48
N LYS A 113 -6.36 7.84 4.67
CA LYS A 113 -5.60 8.52 3.62
C LYS A 113 -4.15 8.03 3.55
N PHE A 114 -3.54 7.74 4.70
CA PHE A 114 -2.09 7.55 4.79
C PHE A 114 -1.63 6.18 5.29
N ALA A 115 -2.45 5.43 6.05
CA ALA A 115 -2.02 4.16 6.66
C ALA A 115 -2.81 2.96 6.12
N TYR A 116 -4.09 2.87 6.47
CA TYR A 116 -4.92 1.67 6.30
C TYR A 116 -5.99 1.83 5.22
N GLY A 117 -5.88 2.90 4.43
CA GLY A 117 -6.71 3.13 3.26
C GLY A 117 -6.61 2.03 2.23
N VAL A 118 -7.72 1.79 1.52
CA VAL A 118 -7.74 0.97 0.33
C VAL A 118 -8.31 1.79 -0.83
N LYS A 119 -7.62 1.75 -1.96
CA LYS A 119 -8.09 2.25 -3.24
C LYS A 119 -8.28 1.08 -4.18
N SER A 120 -9.34 1.12 -4.97
CA SER A 120 -9.68 0.08 -5.93
C SER A 120 -10.13 0.69 -7.25
N ARG A 121 -9.67 0.15 -8.36
CA ARG A 121 -10.08 0.52 -9.71
C ARG A 121 -10.51 -0.74 -10.44
N GLN A 122 -11.70 -0.73 -11.03
CA GLN A 122 -12.18 -1.82 -11.88
C GLN A 122 -11.31 -1.91 -13.14
N ASN A 123 -10.86 -3.11 -13.48
CA ASN A 123 -10.22 -3.36 -14.77
C ASN A 123 -11.29 -3.52 -15.87
N GLN A 124 -10.87 -3.56 -17.14
CA GLN A 124 -11.79 -3.71 -18.28
C GLN A 124 -12.63 -5.00 -18.22
N ASN A 125 -12.17 -6.00 -17.47
CA ASN A 125 -12.92 -7.23 -17.21
C ASN A 125 -13.63 -7.11 -15.84
N ASP A 126 -14.97 -7.23 -15.82
CA ASP A 126 -15.87 -7.08 -14.65
C ASP A 126 -15.66 -8.10 -13.51
N LYS A 127 -14.53 -8.79 -13.49
CA LYS A 127 -14.16 -9.80 -12.48
C LYS A 127 -12.88 -9.46 -11.73
N ILE A 128 -12.14 -8.43 -12.14
CA ILE A 128 -10.87 -8.06 -11.52
C ILE A 128 -10.83 -6.56 -11.22
N TRP A 129 -10.44 -6.22 -9.99
CA TRP A 129 -10.18 -4.85 -9.58
C TRP A 129 -8.72 -4.74 -9.16
N ALA A 130 -8.00 -3.78 -9.73
CA ALA A 130 -6.71 -3.37 -9.22
C ALA A 130 -6.90 -2.71 -7.85
N VAL A 131 -6.15 -3.15 -6.85
CA VAL A 131 -6.24 -2.69 -5.46
C VAL A 131 -4.87 -2.16 -5.02
N ARG A 132 -4.89 -1.08 -4.24
CA ARG A 132 -3.71 -0.54 -3.55
C ARG A 132 -4.06 -0.20 -2.11
N PHE A 133 -3.24 -0.66 -1.18
CA PHE A 133 -3.30 -0.18 0.21
C PHE A 133 -2.43 1.06 0.36
N ALA A 134 -2.83 2.00 1.21
CA ALA A 134 -2.11 3.26 1.40
C ALA A 134 -0.67 3.02 1.90
N ALA A 135 -0.50 2.19 2.93
CA ALA A 135 0.83 1.83 3.46
C ALA A 135 1.61 0.80 2.62
N LEU A 136 0.98 0.17 1.62
CA LEU A 136 1.62 -0.85 0.76
C LEU A 136 1.38 -0.51 -0.72
N SER A 137 1.60 0.75 -1.08
CA SER A 137 1.32 1.29 -2.42
C SER A 137 2.09 0.56 -3.53
N ASN A 138 3.28 0.06 -3.20
CA ASN A 138 4.19 -0.65 -4.09
C ASN A 138 3.91 -2.16 -4.22
N LEU A 139 2.95 -2.69 -3.47
CA LEU A 139 2.46 -4.06 -3.65
C LEU A 139 1.21 -4.03 -4.53
N PRO A 140 1.29 -4.33 -5.84
CA PRO A 140 0.12 -4.39 -6.69
C PRO A 140 -0.77 -5.55 -6.27
N LEU A 141 -2.04 -5.25 -5.99
CA LEU A 141 -3.02 -6.24 -5.59
C LEU A 141 -4.16 -6.33 -6.58
N GLU A 142 -4.80 -7.49 -6.63
CA GLU A 142 -5.99 -7.74 -7.42
C GLU A 142 -7.07 -8.33 -6.54
N LEU A 143 -8.23 -7.69 -6.49
CA LEU A 143 -9.43 -8.35 -6.00
C LEU A 143 -10.06 -9.11 -7.16
N ARG A 144 -10.13 -10.44 -7.02
CA ARG A 144 -10.67 -11.34 -8.04
C ARG A 144 -12.02 -11.87 -7.58
N HIS A 145 -13.06 -11.62 -8.37
CA HIS A 145 -14.42 -12.12 -8.14
C HIS A 145 -14.51 -13.58 -8.62
N THR A 146 -14.74 -14.50 -7.69
CA THR A 146 -14.71 -15.95 -7.93
C THR A 146 -16.11 -16.57 -7.99
N GLY A 147 -17.16 -15.82 -7.65
CA GLY A 147 -18.55 -16.23 -7.72
C GLY A 147 -19.45 -15.29 -6.90
N PRO A 148 -20.77 -15.49 -6.89
CA PRO A 148 -21.69 -14.64 -6.13
C PRO A 148 -21.26 -14.51 -4.67
N ASN A 149 -21.08 -13.28 -4.19
CA ASN A 149 -20.61 -12.98 -2.82
C ASN A 149 -19.25 -13.60 -2.46
N SER A 150 -18.43 -13.93 -3.46
CA SER A 150 -17.15 -14.62 -3.27
C SER A 150 -16.06 -13.92 -4.05
N ALA A 151 -15.09 -13.37 -3.33
CA ALA A 151 -13.90 -12.77 -3.91
C ALA A 151 -12.71 -13.01 -2.98
N ALA A 152 -11.52 -12.97 -3.56
CA ALA A 152 -10.27 -13.07 -2.82
C ALA A 152 -9.28 -12.01 -3.31
N LEU A 153 -8.41 -11.58 -2.41
CA LEU A 153 -7.34 -10.64 -2.72
C LEU A 153 -6.07 -11.41 -3.10
N TRP A 154 -5.42 -10.98 -4.16
CA TRP A 154 -4.25 -11.63 -4.74
C TRP A 154 -3.12 -10.64 -4.93
N ALA A 155 -1.88 -11.10 -4.73
CA ALA A 155 -0.68 -10.39 -5.12
C ALA A 155 0.08 -11.24 -6.14
N ARG A 156 0.75 -10.57 -7.07
CA ARG A 156 1.74 -11.20 -7.93
C ARG A 156 3.14 -10.88 -7.40
N ILE A 157 3.85 -11.88 -6.91
CA ILE A 157 5.20 -11.75 -6.34
C ILE A 157 6.11 -12.72 -7.11
N ASN A 158 7.24 -12.23 -7.65
CA ASN A 158 8.16 -13.04 -8.46
C ASN A 158 7.45 -13.84 -9.57
N ASN A 159 6.54 -13.16 -10.28
CA ASN A 159 5.74 -13.72 -11.38
C ASN A 159 4.80 -14.89 -10.99
N ARG A 160 4.53 -15.06 -9.69
CA ARG A 160 3.59 -16.06 -9.16
C ARG A 160 2.45 -15.38 -8.41
N ASP A 161 1.26 -15.95 -8.54
CA ASP A 161 0.06 -15.47 -7.87
C ASP A 161 -0.08 -16.09 -6.48
N TYR A 162 -0.29 -15.24 -5.49
CA TYR A 162 -0.48 -15.62 -4.10
C TYR A 162 -1.80 -15.06 -3.58
N ARG A 163 -2.63 -15.91 -2.98
CA ARG A 163 -3.85 -15.45 -2.30
C ARG A 163 -3.46 -14.84 -0.96
N LEU A 164 -3.84 -13.59 -0.72
CA LEU A 164 -3.59 -12.92 0.55
C LEU A 164 -4.44 -13.53 1.66
N ILE A 165 -3.87 -13.58 2.87
CA ILE A 165 -4.58 -14.01 4.08
C ILE A 165 -4.51 -12.89 5.11
N TYR A 166 -3.30 -12.54 5.55
CA TYR A 166 -3.11 -11.47 6.52
C TYR A 166 -1.70 -10.88 6.48
N GLY A 167 -1.55 -9.69 7.04
CA GLY A 167 -0.26 -9.06 7.29
C GLY A 167 -0.03 -8.85 8.77
N TYR A 168 1.24 -8.86 9.16
CA TYR A 168 1.69 -8.44 10.47
C TYR A 168 2.81 -7.40 10.32
N LEU A 169 2.62 -6.22 10.91
CA LEU A 169 3.62 -5.16 10.93
C LEU A 169 4.47 -5.24 12.18
N ASP A 170 5.78 -5.36 11.99
CA ASP A 170 6.76 -5.16 13.04
C ASP A 170 7.08 -3.67 13.11
N LEU A 171 6.76 -3.05 14.25
CA LEU A 171 7.05 -1.66 14.54
C LEU A 171 8.25 -1.56 15.50
N ASP A 172 9.09 -0.57 15.27
CA ASP A 172 10.16 -0.16 16.19
C ASP A 172 9.76 1.14 16.90
N GLU A 173 9.76 1.07 18.23
CA GLU A 173 9.40 2.15 19.15
C GLU A 173 10.61 2.64 19.97
N SER A 174 11.82 2.18 19.65
CA SER A 174 13.05 2.55 20.40
C SER A 174 13.50 4.00 20.18
N GLY A 175 13.05 4.64 19.10
CA GLY A 175 13.35 6.03 18.77
C GLY A 175 12.21 7.01 19.10
N LEU A 176 12.44 8.30 18.83
CA LEU A 176 11.45 9.37 19.02
C LEU A 176 10.24 9.28 18.06
N ILE A 177 10.33 8.47 17.00
CA ILE A 177 9.29 8.26 15.99
C ILE A 177 9.12 6.76 15.81
N THR A 178 7.89 6.27 15.90
CA THR A 178 7.57 4.86 15.60
C THR A 178 7.77 4.58 14.11
N ARG A 179 8.55 3.54 13.80
CA ARG A 179 8.84 3.14 12.42
C ARG A 179 8.27 1.78 12.09
N VAL A 180 7.76 1.62 10.89
CA VAL A 180 7.48 0.28 10.34
C VAL A 180 8.81 -0.32 9.90
N VAL A 181 9.26 -1.37 10.59
CA VAL A 181 10.51 -2.06 10.24
C VAL A 181 10.26 -3.06 9.13
N GLN A 182 9.17 -3.83 9.26
CA GLN A 182 8.94 -4.99 8.41
C GLN A 182 7.46 -5.33 8.32
N LEU A 183 7.04 -5.73 7.12
CA LEU A 183 5.79 -6.44 6.89
C LEU A 183 6.08 -7.93 6.75
N ARG A 184 5.43 -8.73 7.59
CA ARG A 184 5.27 -10.17 7.40
C ARG A 184 3.94 -10.43 6.71
N LEU A 185 3.96 -10.67 5.40
CA LEU A 185 2.78 -10.93 4.60
C LEU A 185 2.55 -12.43 4.45
N VAL A 186 1.48 -12.95 5.04
CA VAL A 186 1.10 -14.35 4.95
C VAL A 186 0.11 -14.55 3.81
N THR A 187 0.45 -15.46 2.93
CA THR A 187 -0.28 -15.79 1.72
C THR A 187 -0.45 -17.31 1.57
N PHE A 188 -1.24 -17.71 0.58
CA PHE A 188 -1.36 -19.09 0.12
C PHE A 188 -0.93 -19.19 -1.33
N ASP A 189 0.02 -20.09 -1.60
CA ASP A 189 0.48 -20.47 -2.94
C ASP A 189 -0.38 -21.65 -3.43
N PRO A 190 -1.29 -21.43 -4.41
CA PRO A 190 -2.15 -22.50 -4.92
C PRO A 190 -1.40 -23.54 -5.74
N THR A 191 -0.24 -23.20 -6.31
CA THR A 191 0.57 -24.14 -7.09
C THR A 191 1.32 -25.12 -6.20
N LEU A 192 1.82 -24.64 -5.05
CA LEU A 192 2.49 -25.51 -4.07
C LEU A 192 1.54 -26.13 -3.04
N ASN A 193 0.28 -25.65 -2.98
CA ASN A 193 -0.67 -25.96 -1.92
C ASN A 193 -0.07 -25.72 -0.52
N LYS A 194 0.61 -24.57 -0.36
CA LYS A 194 1.33 -24.20 0.88
C LYS A 194 1.06 -22.76 1.26
N TYR A 195 1.16 -22.47 2.55
CA TYR A 195 1.22 -21.10 3.02
C TYR A 195 2.62 -20.54 2.81
N VAL A 196 2.72 -19.25 2.54
CA VAL A 196 4.01 -18.56 2.38
C VAL A 196 4.00 -17.30 3.23
N THR A 197 5.06 -17.10 4.00
CA THR A 197 5.31 -15.84 4.72
C THR A 197 6.37 -15.06 3.96
N HIS A 198 5.99 -13.94 3.36
CA HIS A 198 6.90 -13.01 2.72
C HIS A 198 7.36 -11.96 3.73
N LEU A 199 8.67 -11.86 3.93
CA LEU A 199 9.32 -10.83 4.73
C LEU A 199 9.66 -9.67 3.81
N ILE A 200 8.99 -8.54 4.01
CA ILE A 200 9.11 -7.35 3.18
C ILE A 200 9.60 -6.21 4.08
N SER A 201 10.80 -5.72 3.84
CA SER A 201 11.28 -4.52 4.53
C SER A 201 10.61 -3.29 3.95
N VAL A 202 10.34 -2.30 4.82
CA VAL A 202 9.73 -1.04 4.43
C VAL A 202 10.79 0.05 4.60
N SER A 203 11.33 0.57 3.50
CA SER A 203 12.25 1.71 3.54
C SER A 203 11.46 3.02 3.75
N ASP A 204 11.90 3.91 4.65
CA ASP A 204 11.26 5.21 5.01
C ASP A 204 9.91 5.16 5.75
N GLY A 205 9.66 4.10 6.53
CA GLY A 205 8.39 3.88 7.24
C GLY A 205 8.11 4.77 8.46
N ASP A 206 8.31 6.08 8.40
CA ASP A 206 7.87 7.01 9.45
C ASP A 206 6.34 6.99 9.56
N ILE A 207 5.79 6.50 10.68
CA ILE A 207 4.37 6.67 10.99
C ILE A 207 4.22 8.05 11.61
N ARG A 208 3.63 8.99 10.86
CA ARG A 208 3.14 10.25 11.45
C ARG A 208 1.80 9.97 12.12
N GLU A 209 1.78 9.99 13.45
CA GLU A 209 0.55 9.86 14.27
C GLU A 209 -0.44 11.01 14.05
#